data_AF-A0A0J1K5R5-F1
#
_entry.id   AF-A0A0J1K5R5-F1
#
_cell.length_a   1.000
_cell.length_b   1.000
_cell.length_c   1.000
_cell.angle_alpha   90.00
_cell.angle_beta   90.00
_cell.angle_gamma   90.00
#
_symmetry.space_group_name_H-M   'P 1'
#
loop_
_entity.id
_entity.type
_entity.pdbx_description
1 polymer ?
#
loop_
_entity_poly.entity_id
_entity_poly.type
_entity_poly.pdbx_seq_one_letter_code
_entity_poly.pdbx_strand_id
1 'polypeptide(L)'
;MPSTKRKSIRNTNHDDWPSWFNIRNYDQLNSITIGEFLNELDYRLTLHERIPQYCRGRFRENGWTQITRGNPIVSSCPTITRASLPLETNSVHVMKRIDLETLTMMKDANDARRPPLPSPAEFFNGKVPSPDATREITQKEELERNRAEYQMPFNASRDSVLLSIDLENANDQQILKDIAYLLPQLREKLRCPEKSSDDKKHDNLQTLKKIIEYKAIAFLDLDFYFLTHPNNQLAPLKPSASLLSRILFDGEKDEYQVKRTIRPYYANTVLNTELMNRLFSKIREDKSLLSRKVLSL
;
A
#
# COMPACT_ATOMS: atom_id res chain seq x y z
N MET A 1 -20.48 24.65 4.93
CA MET A 1 -20.15 23.39 4.22
C MET A 1 -21.30 22.42 4.46
N PRO A 2 -22.16 22.12 3.48
CA PRO A 2 -23.24 21.16 3.68
C PRO A 2 -22.64 19.77 3.88
N SER A 3 -23.05 19.07 4.94
CA SER A 3 -22.60 17.70 5.21
C SER A 3 -23.16 16.79 4.11
N THR A 4 -22.35 16.37 3.15
CA THR A 4 -22.73 15.35 2.17
C THR A 4 -22.94 14.05 2.94
N LYS A 5 -24.18 13.74 3.31
CA LYS A 5 -24.52 12.52 4.04
C LYS A 5 -24.12 11.33 3.17
N ARG A 6 -23.18 10.51 3.66
CA ARG A 6 -22.75 9.27 3.01
C ARG A 6 -23.98 8.40 2.70
N LYS A 7 -24.12 7.95 1.45
CA LYS A 7 -25.20 7.03 1.06
C LYS A 7 -24.86 5.65 1.63
N SER A 8 -25.73 5.15 2.49
CA SER A 8 -25.51 3.90 3.23
C SER A 8 -26.19 2.75 2.51
N ILE A 9 -25.42 1.73 2.11
CA ILE A 9 -25.93 0.53 1.46
C ILE A 9 -26.46 -0.44 2.52
N ARG A 10 -27.74 -0.80 2.43
CA ARG A 10 -28.44 -1.57 3.47
C ARG A 10 -28.63 -3.04 3.15
N ASN A 11 -28.60 -3.41 1.87
CA ASN A 11 -28.79 -4.79 1.42
C ASN A 11 -27.90 -5.08 0.20
N THR A 12 -27.80 -6.36 -0.14
CA THR A 12 -27.03 -6.90 -1.26
C THR A 12 -27.71 -6.71 -2.63
N ASN A 13 -28.98 -6.28 -2.64
CA ASN A 13 -29.76 -6.03 -3.86
C ASN A 13 -29.64 -4.57 -4.33
N HIS A 14 -28.84 -3.76 -3.63
CA HIS A 14 -28.60 -2.37 -3.98
C HIS A 14 -27.76 -2.29 -5.27
N ASP A 15 -28.07 -1.37 -6.18
CA ASP A 15 -27.39 -1.26 -7.49
C ASP A 15 -25.87 -1.07 -7.38
N ASP A 16 -25.43 -0.37 -6.33
CA ASP A 16 -24.01 -0.16 -6.02
C ASP A 16 -23.36 -1.31 -5.21
N TRP A 17 -24.05 -2.43 -5.00
CA TRP A 17 -23.48 -3.59 -4.29
C TRP A 17 -22.62 -4.44 -5.23
N PRO A 18 -21.38 -4.83 -4.83
CA PRO A 18 -20.56 -5.71 -5.65
C PRO A 18 -21.16 -7.12 -5.73
N SER A 19 -21.65 -7.50 -6.92
CA SER A 19 -22.22 -8.84 -7.16
C SER A 19 -21.22 -9.99 -7.00
N TRP A 20 -19.93 -9.70 -7.11
CA TRP A 20 -18.84 -10.66 -6.93
C TRP A 20 -18.55 -10.96 -5.45
N PHE A 21 -18.98 -10.10 -4.52
CA PHE A 21 -18.62 -10.27 -3.12
C PHE A 21 -19.41 -11.41 -2.47
N ASN A 22 -18.68 -12.42 -2.01
CA ASN A 22 -19.20 -13.50 -1.19
C ASN A 22 -18.13 -13.86 -0.14
N ILE A 23 -18.51 -13.87 1.14
CA ILE A 23 -17.59 -14.17 2.24
C ILE A 23 -16.99 -15.58 2.14
N ARG A 24 -17.73 -16.54 1.56
CA ARG A 24 -17.25 -17.91 1.36
C ARG A 24 -16.06 -18.00 0.40
N ASN A 25 -15.90 -17.01 -0.48
CA ASN A 25 -14.73 -16.94 -1.35
C ASN A 25 -13.43 -16.75 -0.54
N TYR A 26 -13.53 -16.33 0.73
CA TYR A 26 -12.40 -16.12 1.63
C TYR A 26 -12.12 -17.31 2.56
N ASP A 27 -12.92 -18.39 2.52
CA ASP A 27 -12.71 -19.57 3.38
C ASP A 27 -11.36 -20.26 3.10
N GLN A 28 -10.87 -20.15 1.87
CA GLN A 28 -9.54 -20.59 1.46
C GLN A 28 -8.39 -19.92 2.25
N LEU A 29 -8.60 -18.73 2.84
CA LEU A 29 -7.63 -18.07 3.72
C LEU A 29 -7.37 -18.87 5.01
N ASN A 30 -8.27 -19.77 5.41
CA ASN A 30 -8.02 -20.64 6.56
C ASN A 30 -6.94 -21.70 6.26
N SER A 31 -6.78 -22.04 4.98
CA SER A 31 -5.88 -23.10 4.52
C SER A 31 -4.48 -22.61 4.16
N ILE A 32 -4.23 -21.30 4.13
CA ILE A 32 -2.91 -20.73 3.88
C ILE A 32 -2.09 -20.61 5.17
N THR A 33 -0.79 -20.45 5.03
CA THR A 33 0.13 -20.15 6.13
C THR A 33 -0.04 -18.70 6.60
N ILE A 34 0.41 -18.41 7.82
CA ILE A 34 0.44 -17.04 8.33
C ILE A 34 1.33 -16.16 7.45
N GLY A 35 2.46 -16.66 6.97
CA GLY A 35 3.31 -15.92 6.04
C GLY A 35 2.58 -15.50 4.77
N GLU A 36 1.84 -16.42 4.15
CA GLU A 36 0.99 -16.12 2.99
C GLU A 36 -0.12 -15.13 3.34
N PHE A 37 -0.79 -15.29 4.48
CA PHE A 37 -1.83 -14.37 4.94
C PHE A 37 -1.30 -12.94 5.11
N LEU A 38 -0.12 -12.76 5.70
CA LEU A 38 0.51 -11.46 5.86
C LEU A 38 0.85 -10.83 4.51
N ASN A 39 1.27 -11.61 3.52
CA ASN A 39 1.53 -11.11 2.17
C ASN A 39 0.24 -10.62 1.50
N GLU A 40 -0.84 -11.38 1.62
CA GLU A 40 -2.16 -10.98 1.10
C GLU A 40 -2.68 -9.71 1.79
N LEU A 41 -2.47 -9.58 3.10
CA LEU A 41 -2.83 -8.38 3.86
C LEU A 41 -2.00 -7.17 3.44
N ASP A 42 -0.68 -7.31 3.33
CA ASP A 42 0.26 -6.26 2.92
C ASP A 42 -0.04 -5.75 1.49
N TYR A 43 -0.38 -6.65 0.57
CA TYR A 43 -0.84 -6.29 -0.78
C TYR A 43 -2.07 -5.38 -0.73
N ARG A 44 -3.11 -5.74 0.02
CA ARG A 44 -4.35 -4.96 0.12
C ARG A 44 -4.19 -3.64 0.84
N LEU A 45 -3.32 -3.58 1.84
CA LEU A 45 -2.95 -2.31 2.48
C LEU A 45 -2.21 -1.39 1.50
N THR A 46 -1.32 -1.95 0.68
CA THR A 46 -0.62 -1.20 -0.39
C THR A 46 -1.61 -0.65 -1.42
N LEU A 47 -2.61 -1.44 -1.81
CA LEU A 47 -3.72 -0.99 -2.66
C LEU A 47 -4.46 0.19 -2.04
N HIS A 48 -4.76 0.10 -0.74
CA HIS A 48 -5.50 1.12 0.01
C HIS A 48 -4.76 2.45 0.10
N GLU A 49 -3.46 2.43 0.40
CA GLU A 49 -2.61 3.62 0.46
C GLU A 49 -2.49 4.34 -0.90
N ARG A 50 -2.66 3.59 -1.98
CA ARG A 50 -2.50 4.05 -3.36
C ARG A 50 -3.73 4.76 -3.93
N ILE A 51 -4.91 4.58 -3.32
CA ILE A 51 -6.20 5.12 -3.79
C ILE A 51 -6.14 6.60 -4.24
N PRO A 52 -5.49 7.54 -3.52
CA PRO A 52 -5.46 8.95 -3.92
C PRO A 52 -4.81 9.21 -5.29
N GLN A 53 -3.92 8.32 -5.76
CA GLN A 53 -3.20 8.48 -7.02
C GLN A 53 -4.01 7.98 -8.23
N TYR A 54 -4.97 7.07 -8.03
CA TYR A 54 -5.65 6.35 -9.12
C TYR A 54 -7.09 6.80 -9.39
N CYS A 55 -7.65 7.72 -8.60
CA CYS A 55 -8.98 8.33 -8.87
C CYS A 55 -9.07 9.11 -10.21
N ARG A 56 -8.00 9.12 -11.04
CA ARG A 56 -7.96 9.72 -12.38
C ARG A 56 -7.74 8.72 -13.53
N GLY A 57 -7.77 7.39 -13.30
CA GLY A 57 -7.53 6.40 -14.36
C GLY A 57 -8.05 4.99 -14.08
N ARG A 58 -8.23 4.19 -15.14
CA ARG A 58 -8.66 2.78 -15.06
C ARG A 58 -7.56 1.95 -14.38
N PHE A 59 -7.75 1.63 -13.11
CA PHE A 59 -6.90 0.71 -12.37
C PHE A 59 -6.97 -0.70 -13.00
N ARG A 60 -5.88 -1.15 -13.61
CA ARG A 60 -5.72 -2.50 -14.17
C ARG A 60 -4.58 -3.21 -13.45
N GLU A 61 -4.78 -3.54 -12.17
CA GLU A 61 -3.93 -4.54 -11.53
C GLU A 61 -4.52 -5.93 -11.72
N ASN A 62 -3.66 -6.88 -12.09
CA ASN A 62 -4.01 -8.28 -12.26
C ASN A 62 -4.63 -8.86 -10.97
N GLY A 63 -4.16 -8.42 -9.81
CA GLY A 63 -4.68 -8.87 -8.52
C GLY A 63 -6.11 -8.40 -8.24
N TRP A 64 -6.41 -7.12 -8.49
CA TRP A 64 -7.77 -6.58 -8.33
C TRP A 64 -8.78 -7.22 -9.28
N THR A 65 -8.35 -7.56 -10.50
CA THR A 65 -9.18 -8.27 -11.47
C THR A 65 -9.57 -9.67 -10.98
N GLN A 66 -8.70 -10.35 -10.23
CA GLN A 66 -9.02 -11.67 -9.66
C GLN A 66 -9.97 -11.56 -8.46
N ILE A 67 -9.73 -10.58 -7.57
CA ILE A 67 -10.61 -10.30 -6.43
C ILE A 67 -12.04 -10.03 -6.91
N THR A 68 -12.19 -9.17 -7.93
CA THR A 68 -13.51 -8.81 -8.51
C THR A 68 -14.16 -9.91 -9.35
N ARG A 69 -13.45 -11.02 -9.61
CA ARG A 69 -14.01 -12.26 -10.18
C ARG A 69 -14.47 -13.25 -9.11
N GLY A 70 -14.40 -12.90 -7.83
CA GLY A 70 -14.74 -13.79 -6.73
C GLY A 70 -13.64 -14.80 -6.39
N ASN A 71 -12.42 -14.60 -6.91
CA ASN A 71 -11.25 -15.41 -6.62
C ASN A 71 -10.23 -14.56 -5.84
N PRO A 72 -10.50 -14.21 -4.56
CA PRO A 72 -9.53 -13.49 -3.76
C PRO A 72 -8.27 -14.36 -3.71
N ILE A 73 -7.15 -13.77 -4.12
CA ILE A 73 -5.93 -14.50 -4.47
C ILE A 73 -5.48 -15.36 -3.28
N VAL A 74 -5.20 -16.62 -3.57
CA VAL A 74 -4.47 -17.54 -2.71
C VAL A 74 -3.22 -17.95 -3.46
N SER A 75 -2.09 -17.43 -3.00
CA SER A 75 -0.74 -17.91 -3.31
C SER A 75 -0.30 -17.91 -4.79
N SER A 76 -0.95 -17.13 -5.67
CA SER A 76 -0.58 -17.05 -7.10
C SER A 76 -0.14 -15.67 -7.58
N CYS A 77 0.21 -14.75 -6.67
CA CYS A 77 1.02 -13.60 -7.07
C CYS A 77 2.47 -13.97 -6.77
N PRO A 78 3.28 -14.42 -7.75
CA PRO A 78 4.71 -14.37 -7.58
C PRO A 78 5.02 -12.89 -7.43
N THR A 79 5.23 -12.47 -6.19
CA THR A 79 5.90 -11.21 -5.89
C THR A 79 5.10 -9.98 -6.39
N ILE A 80 4.00 -9.62 -5.72
CA ILE A 80 3.60 -8.19 -5.51
C ILE A 80 3.25 -7.99 -4.03
N THR A 81 4.17 -8.33 -3.13
CA THR A 81 4.33 -7.61 -1.86
C THR A 81 4.89 -6.21 -2.14
N ARG A 82 4.88 -5.28 -1.16
CA ARG A 82 5.60 -3.98 -1.28
C ARG A 82 7.02 -4.13 -1.84
N ALA A 83 7.68 -5.27 -1.58
CA ALA A 83 9.03 -5.58 -2.03
C ALA A 83 9.14 -6.05 -3.50
N SER A 84 8.05 -6.12 -4.27
CA SER A 84 8.04 -6.89 -5.52
C SER A 84 7.17 -6.34 -6.65
N LEU A 85 6.80 -5.07 -6.51
CA LEU A 85 6.43 -4.31 -7.69
C LEU A 85 7.56 -4.39 -8.72
N PRO A 86 7.26 -4.42 -10.03
CA PRO A 86 8.30 -4.23 -11.02
C PRO A 86 8.98 -2.90 -10.67
N LEU A 87 10.24 -2.97 -10.26
CA LEU A 87 11.16 -1.90 -10.58
C LEU A 87 11.00 -1.77 -12.09
N GLU A 88 10.41 -0.66 -12.54
CA GLU A 88 10.73 -0.21 -13.89
C GLU A 88 12.24 0.00 -13.87
N THR A 89 12.95 -1.05 -14.26
CA THR A 89 14.39 -1.06 -14.41
C THR A 89 14.67 -0.08 -15.53
N ASN A 90 14.98 1.15 -15.13
CA ASN A 90 15.91 2.03 -15.82
C ASN A 90 16.43 3.11 -14.86
N SER A 91 17.02 2.67 -13.74
CA SER A 91 18.30 3.17 -13.19
C SER A 91 18.47 2.71 -11.74
N VAL A 92 19.35 1.71 -11.55
CA VAL A 92 19.82 1.28 -10.23
C VAL A 92 21.00 2.18 -9.86
N HIS A 93 20.88 2.99 -8.81
CA HIS A 93 22.01 3.77 -8.29
C HIS A 93 22.65 3.05 -7.11
N VAL A 94 23.88 2.59 -7.29
CA VAL A 94 24.70 1.99 -6.23
C VAL A 94 25.19 3.10 -5.31
N MET A 95 24.71 3.13 -4.06
CA MET A 95 25.22 4.06 -3.05
C MET A 95 26.50 3.49 -2.42
N LYS A 96 27.63 4.12 -2.70
CA LYS A 96 28.92 3.84 -2.06
C LYS A 96 29.20 4.88 -0.98
N ARG A 97 30.11 4.57 -0.05
CA ARG A 97 30.54 5.49 1.02
C ARG A 97 31.03 6.85 0.50
N ILE A 98 31.61 6.87 -0.69
CA ILE A 98 32.06 8.09 -1.38
C ILE A 98 30.90 8.99 -1.81
N ASP A 99 29.71 8.43 -2.03
CA ASP A 99 28.57 9.20 -2.52
C ASP A 99 27.93 10.03 -1.41
N LEU A 100 28.26 9.78 -0.13
CA LEU A 100 27.72 10.52 1.02
C LEU A 100 27.97 12.02 0.91
N GLU A 101 29.13 12.47 0.42
CA GLU A 101 29.43 13.90 0.27
C GLU A 101 28.60 14.51 -0.86
N THR A 102 28.39 13.75 -1.94
CA THR A 102 27.55 14.14 -3.07
C THR A 102 26.08 14.29 -2.67
N LEU A 103 25.61 13.56 -1.66
CA LEU A 103 24.24 13.64 -1.15
C LEU A 103 23.82 15.03 -0.67
N THR A 104 24.70 15.73 0.05
CA THR A 104 24.40 17.07 0.57
C THR A 104 24.23 18.04 -0.59
N MET A 105 25.14 17.99 -1.56
CA MET A 105 25.09 18.82 -2.77
C MET A 105 23.85 18.54 -3.63
N MET A 106 23.44 17.27 -3.72
CA MET A 106 22.26 16.83 -4.46
C MET A 106 20.95 17.29 -3.81
N LYS A 107 20.86 17.24 -2.47
CA LYS A 107 19.72 17.76 -1.71
C LYS A 107 19.55 19.27 -1.91
N ASP A 108 20.64 20.02 -1.75
CA ASP A 108 20.63 21.49 -1.91
C ASP A 108 20.26 21.90 -3.35
N ALA A 109 20.71 21.13 -4.36
CA ALA A 109 20.35 21.36 -5.75
C ALA A 109 18.88 21.05 -6.06
N ASN A 110 18.26 20.08 -5.37
CA ASN A 110 16.85 19.75 -5.54
C ASN A 110 15.92 20.80 -4.92
N ASP A 111 16.28 21.30 -3.74
CA ASP A 111 15.56 22.38 -3.07
C ASP A 111 15.62 23.69 -3.87
N ALA A 112 16.68 23.90 -4.64
CA ALA A 112 16.86 25.08 -5.52
C ALA A 112 16.13 25.00 -6.88
N ARG A 113 15.66 23.81 -7.32
CA ARG A 113 15.20 23.54 -8.71
C ARG A 113 13.68 23.54 -8.94
N ARG A 114 12.88 24.32 -8.21
CA ARG A 114 11.45 24.51 -8.58
C ARG A 114 11.17 25.87 -9.23
N PRO A 115 11.55 26.10 -10.51
CA PRO A 115 10.88 27.13 -11.29
C PRO A 115 9.45 26.68 -11.64
N PRO A 116 8.47 27.61 -11.74
CA PRO A 116 7.13 27.27 -12.21
C PRO A 116 7.20 26.75 -13.66
N LEU A 117 6.42 25.71 -13.95
CA LEU A 117 6.37 25.10 -15.28
C LEU A 117 5.91 26.12 -16.34
N PRO A 118 6.53 26.16 -17.54
CA PRO A 118 5.98 26.88 -18.67
C PRO A 118 4.60 26.31 -19.04
N SER A 119 3.73 27.17 -19.54
CA SER A 119 2.35 26.78 -19.83
C SER A 119 2.29 25.82 -21.03
N PRO A 120 1.29 24.93 -21.11
CA PRO A 120 1.11 24.04 -22.27
C PRO A 120 1.03 24.77 -23.62
N ALA A 121 0.66 26.06 -23.61
CA ALA A 121 0.59 26.92 -24.80
C ALA A 121 1.98 27.30 -25.37
N GLU A 122 3.03 27.25 -24.55
CA GLU A 122 4.39 27.61 -24.97
C GLU A 122 5.12 26.43 -25.64
N PHE A 123 4.68 25.20 -25.37
CA PHE A 123 5.34 23.98 -25.85
C PHE A 123 4.89 23.56 -27.25
N PHE A 124 3.62 23.80 -27.57
CA PHE A 124 3.06 23.42 -28.86
C PHE A 124 2.83 24.69 -29.66
N ASN A 125 3.74 24.93 -30.61
CA ASN A 125 3.69 26.02 -31.58
C ASN A 125 2.49 25.85 -32.56
N GLY A 126 1.27 25.85 -32.01
CA GLY A 126 -0.01 25.80 -32.73
C GLY A 126 -0.43 24.44 -33.31
N LYS A 127 0.31 23.34 -33.14
CA LYS A 127 -0.09 22.01 -33.64
C LYS A 127 -0.51 21.08 -32.50
N VAL A 128 -1.79 20.75 -32.45
CA VAL A 128 -2.35 19.76 -31.53
C VAL A 128 -1.88 18.37 -31.97
N PRO A 129 -1.12 17.62 -31.14
CA PRO A 129 -0.68 16.27 -31.47
C PRO A 129 -1.86 15.30 -31.56
N SER A 130 -1.70 14.19 -32.30
CA SER A 130 -2.67 13.10 -32.27
C SER A 130 -2.72 12.45 -30.89
N PRO A 131 -3.83 11.80 -30.48
CA PRO A 131 -3.97 11.21 -29.15
C PRO A 131 -2.87 10.20 -28.79
N ASP A 132 -2.35 9.47 -29.78
CA ASP A 132 -1.28 8.50 -29.58
C ASP A 132 0.08 9.18 -29.45
N ALA A 133 0.35 10.23 -30.23
CA ALA A 133 1.54 11.06 -30.06
C ALA A 133 1.52 11.78 -28.71
N THR A 134 0.35 12.25 -28.24
CA THR A 134 0.20 12.81 -26.89
C THR A 134 0.53 11.78 -25.82
N ARG A 135 0.11 10.52 -25.96
CA ARG A 135 0.42 9.45 -24.99
C ARG A 135 1.91 9.11 -24.95
N GLU A 136 2.55 8.94 -26.11
CA GLU A 136 4.00 8.66 -26.17
C GLU A 136 4.83 9.83 -25.62
N ILE A 137 4.46 11.07 -25.94
CA ILE A 137 5.11 12.27 -25.39
C ILE A 137 4.90 12.32 -23.88
N THR A 138 3.69 12.07 -23.38
CA THR A 138 3.40 12.09 -21.94
C THR A 138 4.20 11.03 -21.20
N GLN A 139 4.31 9.81 -21.74
CA GLN A 139 5.12 8.74 -21.14
C GLN A 139 6.61 9.07 -21.15
N LYS A 140 7.13 9.59 -22.27
CA LYS A 140 8.54 9.95 -22.38
C LYS A 140 8.90 11.12 -21.47
N GLU A 141 8.02 12.12 -21.36
CA GLU A 141 8.17 13.23 -20.43
C GLU A 141 7.99 12.80 -18.97
N GLU A 142 7.09 11.88 -18.66
CA GLU A 142 6.90 11.34 -17.31
C GLU A 142 8.12 10.52 -16.89
N LEU A 143 8.68 9.72 -17.81
CA LEU A 143 9.94 9.02 -17.61
C LEU A 143 11.10 10.00 -17.39
N GLU A 144 11.22 11.05 -18.20
CA GLU A 144 12.26 12.10 -18.06
C GLU A 144 12.08 12.95 -16.78
N ARG A 145 10.83 13.28 -16.40
CA ARG A 145 10.49 13.95 -15.13
C ARG A 145 10.87 13.09 -13.92
N ASN A 146 10.59 11.80 -13.98
CA ASN A 146 10.89 10.87 -12.89
C ASN A 146 12.35 10.41 -12.91
N ARG A 147 13.07 10.60 -14.02
CA ARG A 147 14.50 10.25 -14.16
C ARG A 147 15.36 10.92 -13.08
N ALA A 148 15.03 12.15 -12.70
CA ALA A 148 15.67 12.82 -11.57
C ALA A 148 15.34 12.16 -10.23
N GLU A 149 14.12 11.66 -10.01
CA GLU A 149 13.75 10.94 -8.79
C GLU A 149 14.41 9.54 -8.69
N TYR A 150 14.72 8.90 -9.82
CA TYR A 150 15.43 7.61 -9.86
C TYR A 150 16.95 7.73 -9.82
N GLN A 151 17.50 8.89 -10.19
CA GLN A 151 18.91 9.25 -10.04
C GLN A 151 19.21 9.87 -8.68
N MET A 152 18.17 10.27 -7.94
CA MET A 152 18.29 10.83 -6.60
C MET A 152 17.99 9.74 -5.58
N PRO A 153 18.92 9.41 -4.67
CA PRO A 153 18.66 8.45 -3.62
C PRO A 153 17.66 8.99 -2.58
N PHE A 154 17.03 10.14 -2.80
CA PHE A 154 16.14 10.81 -1.86
C PHE A 154 14.77 11.02 -2.46
N ASN A 155 13.75 10.55 -1.75
CA ASN A 155 12.40 11.00 -2.00
C ASN A 155 12.15 12.29 -1.21
N ALA A 156 12.28 13.43 -1.88
CA ALA A 156 12.13 14.77 -1.28
C ALA A 156 10.76 15.02 -0.63
N SER A 157 9.76 14.17 -0.91
CA SER A 157 8.42 14.29 -0.34
C SER A 157 8.15 13.34 0.84
N ARG A 158 9.07 12.43 1.19
CA ARG A 158 8.76 11.29 2.07
C ARG A 158 9.84 10.90 3.09
N ASP A 159 10.77 11.78 3.44
CA ASP A 159 11.86 11.49 4.42
C ASP A 159 12.46 10.08 4.24
N SER A 160 12.68 9.65 2.99
CA SER A 160 13.04 8.28 2.64
C SER A 160 14.18 8.24 1.63
N VAL A 161 14.95 7.15 1.70
CA VAL A 161 16.15 6.90 0.88
C VAL A 161 15.92 5.69 0.00
N LEU A 162 16.32 5.77 -1.27
CA LEU A 162 16.41 4.63 -2.17
C LEU A 162 17.79 3.96 -1.98
N LEU A 163 17.79 2.68 -1.62
CA LEU A 163 19.01 1.90 -1.41
C LEU A 163 19.17 0.86 -2.52
N SER A 164 20.37 0.78 -3.09
CA SER A 164 20.79 -0.34 -3.94
C SER A 164 21.74 -1.24 -3.15
N ILE A 165 21.51 -2.55 -3.26
CA ILE A 165 22.24 -3.59 -2.54
C ILE A 165 22.86 -4.54 -3.57
N ASP A 166 24.16 -4.76 -3.50
CA ASP A 166 24.86 -5.75 -4.31
C ASP A 166 24.66 -7.15 -3.72
N LEU A 167 23.81 -7.96 -4.36
CA LEU A 167 23.53 -9.34 -3.93
C LEU A 167 24.52 -10.37 -4.47
N GLU A 168 25.30 -10.00 -5.50
CA GLU A 168 26.26 -10.92 -6.13
C GLU A 168 27.55 -10.99 -5.30
N ASN A 169 28.01 -9.86 -4.79
CA ASN A 169 29.31 -9.74 -4.13
C ASN A 169 29.24 -9.58 -2.61
N ALA A 170 28.04 -9.50 -2.02
CA ALA A 170 27.86 -9.41 -0.57
C ALA A 170 26.91 -10.48 -0.04
N ASN A 171 27.25 -11.06 1.10
CA ASN A 171 26.34 -11.93 1.84
C ASN A 171 25.43 -11.12 2.78
N ASP A 172 24.35 -11.75 3.25
CA ASP A 172 23.36 -11.13 4.13
C ASP A 172 23.97 -10.42 5.35
N GLN A 173 24.98 -11.02 5.99
CA GLN A 173 25.61 -10.41 7.17
C GLN A 173 26.38 -9.15 6.81
N GLN A 174 27.07 -9.15 5.67
CA GLN A 174 27.80 -7.99 5.18
C GLN A 174 26.83 -6.85 4.82
N ILE A 175 25.76 -7.17 4.09
CA ILE A 175 24.69 -6.22 3.76
C ILE A 175 24.09 -5.59 5.02
N LEU A 176 23.74 -6.41 6.02
CA LEU A 176 23.16 -5.92 7.27
C LEU A 176 24.13 -5.02 8.05
N LYS A 177 25.42 -5.36 8.08
CA LYS A 177 26.46 -4.52 8.72
C LYS A 177 26.61 -3.19 8.03
N ASP A 178 26.64 -3.18 6.69
CA ASP A 178 26.80 -1.97 5.91
C ASP A 178 25.59 -1.05 6.06
N ILE A 179 24.36 -1.61 6.03
CA ILE A 179 23.14 -0.86 6.30
C ILE A 179 23.14 -0.29 7.73
N ALA A 180 23.49 -1.10 8.73
CA ALA A 180 23.55 -0.65 10.13
C ALA A 180 24.56 0.49 10.33
N TYR A 181 25.69 0.46 9.60
CA TYR A 181 26.70 1.52 9.62
C TYR A 181 26.23 2.82 8.91
N LEU A 182 25.47 2.68 7.82
CA LEU A 182 25.00 3.82 7.02
C LEU A 182 23.80 4.55 7.64
N LEU A 183 22.90 3.83 8.31
CA LEU A 183 21.64 4.39 8.84
C LEU A 183 21.84 5.63 9.76
N PRO A 184 22.77 5.64 10.74
CA PRO A 184 23.00 6.83 11.57
C PRO A 184 23.45 8.06 10.76
N GLN A 185 24.35 7.85 9.80
CA GLN A 185 24.88 8.91 8.96
C GLN A 185 23.80 9.49 8.03
N LEU A 186 22.94 8.63 7.48
CA LEU A 186 21.79 9.05 6.68
C LEU A 186 20.79 9.85 7.51
N ARG A 187 20.48 9.39 8.72
CA ARG A 187 19.57 10.09 9.65
C ARG A 187 20.08 11.48 10.02
N GLU A 188 21.36 11.59 10.33
CA GLU A 188 22.01 12.87 10.63
C GLU A 188 21.90 13.84 9.44
N LYS A 189 22.30 13.40 8.24
CA LYS A 189 22.27 14.23 7.03
C LYS A 189 20.86 14.66 6.63
N LEU A 190 19.88 13.78 6.83
CA LEU A 190 18.48 14.06 6.53
C LEU A 190 17.75 14.80 7.64
N ARG A 191 18.35 14.94 8.82
CA ARG A 191 17.73 15.48 10.03
C ARG A 191 16.46 14.70 10.41
N CYS A 192 16.46 13.39 10.18
CA CYS A 192 15.37 12.49 10.58
C CYS A 192 15.84 11.61 11.76
N PRO A 193 15.58 12.03 13.01
CA PRO A 193 16.03 11.27 14.17
C PRO A 193 15.37 9.89 14.21
N GLU A 194 16.06 8.93 14.83
CA GLU A 194 15.49 7.62 15.08
C GLU A 194 14.21 7.79 15.93
N LYS A 195 13.11 7.21 15.44
CA LYS A 195 11.90 7.12 16.26
C LYS A 195 12.19 6.21 17.45
N SER A 196 11.86 6.66 18.66
CA SER A 196 11.95 5.81 19.85
C SER A 196 11.12 4.56 19.62
N SER A 197 11.72 3.38 19.84
CA SER A 197 10.96 2.14 19.93
C SER A 197 10.13 2.24 21.20
N ASP A 198 8.92 2.78 21.07
CA ASP A 198 7.90 2.65 22.09
C ASP A 198 7.48 1.16 22.06
N ASP A 199 8.33 0.31 22.65
CA ASP A 199 8.20 -1.13 22.84
C ASP A 199 7.13 -1.41 23.90
N LYS A 200 5.98 -0.75 23.77
CA LYS A 200 4.77 -1.26 24.41
C LYS A 200 4.60 -2.66 23.85
N LYS A 201 4.61 -3.66 24.74
CA LYS A 201 4.22 -5.04 24.48
C LYS A 201 2.79 -5.05 23.92
N HIS A 202 2.66 -4.70 22.65
CA HIS A 202 1.45 -4.97 21.92
C HIS A 202 1.48 -6.46 21.67
N ASP A 203 0.46 -7.17 22.13
CA ASP A 203 0.35 -8.60 21.86
C ASP A 203 0.07 -8.77 20.36
N ASN A 204 1.15 -8.87 19.60
CA ASN A 204 1.13 -8.97 18.13
C ASN A 204 0.33 -10.19 17.68
N LEU A 205 0.35 -11.27 18.47
CA LEU A 205 -0.42 -12.46 18.20
C LEU A 205 -1.92 -12.19 18.36
N GLN A 206 -2.34 -11.50 19.42
CA GLN A 206 -3.74 -11.10 19.58
C GLN A 206 -4.20 -10.11 18.51
N THR A 207 -3.32 -9.18 18.09
CA THR A 207 -3.62 -8.30 16.95
C THR A 207 -3.84 -9.11 15.68
N LEU A 208 -2.98 -10.10 15.39
CA LEU A 208 -3.14 -10.99 14.24
C LEU A 208 -4.44 -11.80 14.32
N LYS A 209 -4.73 -12.40 15.48
CA LYS A 209 -5.98 -13.13 15.72
C LYS A 209 -7.20 -12.26 15.45
N LYS A 210 -7.21 -11.02 15.94
CA LYS A 210 -8.31 -10.07 15.68
C LYS A 210 -8.42 -9.66 14.22
N ILE A 211 -7.30 -9.50 13.50
CA ILE A 211 -7.32 -9.22 12.05
C ILE A 211 -8.00 -10.35 11.28
N ILE A 212 -7.72 -11.60 11.65
CA ILE A 212 -8.33 -12.80 11.06
C ILE A 212 -9.79 -12.93 11.48
N GLU A 213 -10.08 -12.86 12.78
CA GLU A 213 -11.43 -12.94 13.37
C GLU A 213 -12.35 -11.89 12.75
N TYR A 214 -11.85 -10.66 12.60
CA TYR A 214 -12.61 -9.56 12.02
C TYR A 214 -12.57 -9.56 10.49
N LYS A 215 -12.15 -10.64 9.83
CA LYS A 215 -12.21 -10.79 8.36
C LYS A 215 -11.60 -9.60 7.61
N ALA A 216 -10.47 -9.08 8.10
CA ALA A 216 -9.90 -7.82 7.62
C ALA A 216 -9.62 -7.81 6.11
N ILE A 217 -9.15 -8.92 5.54
CA ILE A 217 -8.91 -9.04 4.09
C ILE A 217 -10.22 -8.85 3.30
N ALA A 218 -11.30 -9.56 3.67
CA ALA A 218 -12.60 -9.42 3.01
C ALA A 218 -13.17 -8.01 3.16
N PHE A 219 -12.98 -7.39 4.33
CA PHE A 219 -13.35 -6.00 4.54
C PHE A 219 -12.55 -5.03 3.66
N LEU A 220 -11.23 -5.21 3.55
CA LEU A 220 -10.36 -4.35 2.73
C LEU A 220 -10.75 -4.41 1.26
N ASP A 221 -11.07 -5.58 0.73
CA ASP A 221 -11.53 -5.74 -0.65
C ASP A 221 -12.87 -5.00 -0.89
N LEU A 222 -13.82 -5.10 0.05
CA LEU A 222 -15.06 -4.33 0.01
C LEU A 222 -14.83 -2.82 0.12
N ASP A 223 -14.00 -2.40 1.06
CA ASP A 223 -13.70 -0.99 1.30
C ASP A 223 -13.03 -0.38 0.07
N PHE A 224 -12.06 -1.09 -0.53
CA PHE A 224 -11.40 -0.69 -1.76
C PHE A 224 -12.40 -0.55 -2.92
N TYR A 225 -13.35 -1.49 -3.08
CA TYR A 225 -14.41 -1.37 -4.08
C TYR A 225 -15.22 -0.10 -3.88
N PHE A 226 -15.70 0.17 -2.66
CA PHE A 226 -16.51 1.37 -2.40
C PHE A 226 -15.71 2.66 -2.56
N LEU A 227 -14.42 2.66 -2.18
CA LEU A 227 -13.56 3.82 -2.33
C LEU A 227 -13.31 4.17 -3.80
N THR A 228 -13.21 3.16 -4.66
CA THR A 228 -12.95 3.31 -6.10
C THR A 228 -14.22 3.37 -6.95
N HIS A 229 -15.40 3.16 -6.35
CA HIS A 229 -16.68 3.13 -7.07
C HIS A 229 -17.00 4.50 -7.69
N PRO A 230 -17.48 4.59 -8.94
CA PRO A 230 -17.75 5.86 -9.61
C PRO A 230 -18.69 6.79 -8.82
N ASN A 231 -19.70 6.20 -8.17
CA ASN A 231 -20.69 6.94 -7.39
C ASN A 231 -20.15 7.47 -6.05
N ASN A 232 -18.99 6.98 -5.59
CA ASN A 232 -18.36 7.44 -4.35
C ASN A 232 -17.87 8.90 -4.44
N GLN A 233 -17.56 9.39 -5.64
CA GLN A 233 -17.15 10.78 -5.88
C GLN A 233 -18.32 11.77 -5.66
N LEU A 234 -19.54 11.33 -5.96
CA LEU A 234 -20.76 12.15 -5.83
C LEU A 234 -21.34 12.10 -4.41
N ALA A 235 -21.33 10.93 -3.79
CA ALA A 235 -21.73 10.73 -2.41
C ALA A 235 -20.97 9.54 -1.82
N PRO A 236 -20.27 9.68 -0.68
CA PRO A 236 -19.41 8.59 -0.24
C PRO A 236 -20.26 7.37 0.11
N LEU A 237 -19.97 6.25 -0.53
CA LEU A 237 -20.70 5.00 -0.37
C LEU A 237 -20.06 4.19 0.74
N LYS A 238 -20.90 3.58 1.57
CA LYS A 238 -20.44 2.59 2.54
C LYS A 238 -21.54 1.60 2.86
N PRO A 239 -21.21 0.33 3.14
CA PRO A 239 -22.17 -0.61 3.68
C PRO A 239 -22.63 -0.13 5.06
N SER A 240 -23.86 -0.43 5.43
CA SER A 240 -24.38 -0.24 6.79
C SER A 240 -23.74 -1.23 7.77
N ALA A 241 -23.80 -0.95 9.07
CA ALA A 241 -23.22 -1.86 10.06
C ALA A 241 -24.03 -3.17 10.15
N SER A 242 -25.36 -3.10 10.05
CA SER A 242 -26.24 -4.26 9.89
C SER A 242 -25.89 -5.10 8.65
N LEU A 243 -25.63 -4.46 7.51
CA LEU A 243 -25.22 -5.20 6.30
C LEU A 243 -23.89 -5.92 6.51
N LEU A 244 -22.87 -5.24 7.05
CA LEU A 244 -21.56 -5.84 7.35
C LEU A 244 -21.66 -7.01 8.33
N SER A 245 -22.46 -6.87 9.39
CA SER A 245 -22.76 -7.94 10.36
C SER A 245 -23.25 -9.21 9.64
N ARG A 246 -24.21 -9.05 8.73
CA ARG A 246 -24.79 -10.17 7.98
C ARG A 246 -23.81 -10.78 6.97
N ILE A 247 -23.10 -9.96 6.18
CA ILE A 247 -22.31 -10.48 5.06
C ILE A 247 -20.92 -10.97 5.47
N LEU A 248 -20.29 -10.40 6.50
CA LEU A 248 -18.92 -10.76 6.91
C LEU A 248 -18.92 -11.81 8.02
N PHE A 249 -19.95 -11.78 8.87
CA PHE A 249 -19.98 -12.54 10.11
C PHE A 249 -21.18 -13.47 10.23
N ASP A 250 -22.07 -13.51 9.23
CA ASP A 250 -23.30 -14.32 9.26
C ASP A 250 -24.11 -14.15 10.56
N GLY A 251 -24.09 -12.93 11.13
CA GLY A 251 -24.75 -12.62 12.40
C GLY A 251 -23.97 -12.95 13.68
N GLU A 252 -22.80 -13.61 13.61
CA GLU A 252 -21.94 -13.87 14.78
C GLU A 252 -21.48 -12.59 15.48
N LYS A 253 -21.37 -11.49 14.72
CA LYS A 253 -21.10 -10.15 15.25
C LYS A 253 -22.28 -9.26 14.95
N ASP A 254 -22.91 -8.69 15.98
CA ASP A 254 -24.10 -7.85 15.82
C ASP A 254 -23.75 -6.45 15.26
N GLU A 255 -24.79 -5.67 14.91
CA GLU A 255 -24.63 -4.30 14.39
C GLU A 255 -23.87 -3.38 15.37
N TYR A 256 -24.10 -3.56 16.68
CA TYR A 256 -23.48 -2.73 17.71
C TYR A 256 -21.97 -3.00 17.79
N GLN A 257 -21.55 -4.26 17.81
CA GLN A 257 -20.17 -4.70 17.77
C GLN A 257 -19.47 -4.23 16.50
N VAL A 258 -20.14 -4.34 15.34
CA VAL A 258 -19.60 -3.84 14.07
C VAL A 258 -19.35 -2.33 14.15
N LYS A 259 -20.32 -1.57 14.69
CA LYS A 259 -20.24 -0.11 14.75
C LYS A 259 -19.25 0.41 15.79
N ARG A 260 -19.20 -0.19 16.97
CA ARG A 260 -18.44 0.31 18.14
C ARG A 260 -17.05 -0.28 18.27
N THR A 261 -16.82 -1.47 17.72
CA THR A 261 -15.57 -2.21 17.92
C THR A 261 -14.86 -2.48 16.62
N ILE A 262 -15.52 -3.17 15.68
CA ILE A 262 -14.85 -3.71 14.48
C ILE A 262 -14.50 -2.58 13.49
N ARG A 263 -15.42 -1.65 13.21
CA ARG A 263 -15.12 -0.50 12.33
C ARG A 263 -14.01 0.39 12.87
N PRO A 264 -14.04 0.82 14.15
CA PRO A 264 -12.91 1.53 14.73
C PRO A 264 -11.60 0.73 14.66
N TYR A 265 -11.65 -0.60 14.81
CA TYR A 265 -10.47 -1.44 14.66
C TYR A 265 -9.88 -1.40 13.25
N TYR A 266 -10.71 -1.47 12.21
CA TYR A 266 -10.20 -1.30 10.84
C TYR A 266 -9.54 0.07 10.64
N ALA A 267 -10.21 1.15 11.05
CA ALA A 267 -9.71 2.51 10.84
C ALA A 267 -8.45 2.83 11.65
N ASN A 268 -8.40 2.40 12.91
CA ASN A 268 -7.36 2.82 13.85
C ASN A 268 -6.18 1.82 13.92
N THR A 269 -6.40 0.57 13.54
CA THR A 269 -5.39 -0.50 13.62
C THR A 269 -5.01 -1.01 12.24
N VAL A 270 -5.96 -1.54 11.47
CA VAL A 270 -5.65 -2.19 10.18
C VAL A 270 -5.17 -1.18 9.14
N LEU A 271 -5.79 0.00 9.05
CA LEU A 271 -5.40 1.06 8.11
C LEU A 271 -4.28 1.97 8.65
N ASN A 272 -3.73 1.66 9.82
CA ASN A 272 -2.62 2.41 10.39
C ASN A 272 -1.30 1.80 9.91
N THR A 273 -0.66 2.45 8.93
CA THR A 273 0.60 1.99 8.33
C THR A 273 1.71 1.75 9.36
N GLU A 274 1.84 2.59 10.39
CA GLU A 274 2.89 2.41 11.41
C GLU A 274 2.65 1.16 12.26
N LEU A 275 1.41 0.94 12.71
CA LEU A 275 1.04 -0.23 13.49
C LEU A 275 1.16 -1.52 12.67
N MET A 276 0.71 -1.51 11.41
CA MET A 276 0.80 -2.68 10.54
C MET A 276 2.25 -3.02 10.16
N ASN A 277 3.09 -2.02 9.87
CA ASN A 277 4.52 -2.24 9.62
C ASN A 277 5.21 -2.86 10.84
N ARG A 278 4.89 -2.37 12.05
CA ARG A 278 5.40 -2.93 13.30
C ARG A 278 4.94 -4.38 13.48
N LEU A 279 3.66 -4.66 13.26
CA LEU A 279 3.07 -5.99 13.34
C LEU A 279 3.76 -6.96 12.36
N PHE A 280 3.91 -6.56 11.10
CA PHE A 280 4.58 -7.36 10.08
C PHE A 280 6.03 -7.66 10.44
N SER A 281 6.79 -6.65 10.87
CA SER A 281 8.18 -6.84 11.29
C SER A 281 8.28 -7.89 12.40
N LYS A 282 7.47 -7.75 13.45
CA LYS A 282 7.51 -8.64 14.61
C LYS A 282 7.02 -10.06 14.33
N ILE A 283 5.99 -10.25 13.51
CA ILE A 283 5.54 -11.61 13.16
C ILE A 283 6.51 -12.27 12.19
N ARG A 284 7.11 -11.51 11.27
CA ARG A 284 8.08 -12.05 10.29
C ARG A 284 9.38 -12.54 10.94
N GLU A 285 9.71 -12.06 12.15
CA GLU A 285 10.81 -12.59 12.97
C GLU A 285 10.54 -14.03 13.46
N ASP A 286 9.27 -14.42 13.68
CA ASP A 286 8.89 -15.75 14.18
C ASP A 286 8.63 -16.74 13.03
N LYS A 287 9.71 -17.39 12.55
CA LYS A 287 9.63 -18.42 11.49
C LYS A 287 8.67 -19.56 11.82
N SER A 288 8.56 -19.93 13.11
CA SER A 288 7.68 -21.01 13.54
C SER A 288 6.22 -20.63 13.33
N LEU A 289 5.86 -19.40 13.71
CA LEU A 289 4.54 -18.85 13.52
C LEU A 289 4.23 -18.71 12.01
N LEU A 290 5.13 -18.14 11.21
CA LEU A 290 4.91 -17.96 9.77
C LEU A 290 4.48 -19.24 9.03
N SER A 291 5.03 -20.40 9.44
CA SER A 291 4.72 -21.70 8.83
C SER A 291 3.36 -22.29 9.24
N ARG A 292 2.76 -21.81 10.34
CA ARG A 292 1.47 -22.30 10.83
C ARG A 292 0.35 -21.90 9.88
N LYS A 293 -0.68 -22.75 9.80
CA LYS A 293 -1.89 -22.43 9.05
C LYS A 293 -2.72 -21.41 9.80
N VAL A 294 -3.42 -20.53 9.07
CA VAL A 294 -4.33 -19.53 9.65
C VAL A 294 -5.41 -20.21 10.52
N LEU A 295 -5.90 -21.38 10.13
CA LEU A 295 -6.88 -22.13 10.93
C LEU A 295 -6.31 -22.64 12.28
N SER A 296 -4.99 -22.70 12.43
CA SER A 296 -4.31 -23.22 13.64
C SER A 296 -3.95 -22.14 14.67
N LEU A 297 -4.39 -20.90 14.44
CA LEU A 297 -4.17 -19.72 15.29
C LEU A 297 -5.30 -19.54 16.31
#